data_AF-A0A0C2ZJY6-F1
#
_entry.id   AF-A0A0C2ZJY6-F1
#
_cell.length_a   1.000
_cell.length_b   1.000
_cell.length_c   1.000
_cell.angle_alpha   90.00
_cell.angle_beta   90.00
_cell.angle_gamma   90.00
#
_symmetry.space_group_name_H-M   'P 1'
#
loop_
_entity.id
_entity.type
_entity.pdbx_description
1 polymer ?
#
loop_
_entity_poly.entity_id
_entity_poly.type
_entity_poly.pdbx_seq_one_letter_code
_entity_poly.pdbx_strand_id
1 'polypeptide(L)'
;MTTPRHEQHREIIDLYKPLAAEKNRRLVLSSGAPFTPTYVQSQTRVPDPASLYESRVKGRHVALANPVKESTTNAKKSKKKRSDSERIKRVEKALARGKGKKGGWRIEKAVERFDLFIPLHRLWMGYMSELLDLPPPLSTSTDRIPNPASMHAKLVKADLHGSLLTVRQSRNPCLVGLSGIVLYESENAFRTITKANQIKLIPKQNSIFTLAVPLHSTLAPSSAGAQTPLPTPSHAESDADLTTVLDKPYLEFELYGNQFCYRSAERAGRKFKAKETIEL
;
A
#
# COMPACT_ATOMS: atom_id res chain seq x y z
N MET A 1 -89.89 5.59 -40.02
CA MET A 1 -89.27 6.23 -41.21
C MET A 1 -88.06 7.01 -40.73
N THR A 2 -86.89 6.54 -41.15
CA THR A 2 -85.54 7.03 -40.85
C THR A 2 -85.28 8.38 -41.53
N THR A 3 -84.87 9.38 -40.75
CA THR A 3 -84.38 10.67 -41.25
C THR A 3 -82.89 10.85 -40.95
N PRO A 4 -82.15 11.59 -41.80
CA PRO A 4 -80.76 11.27 -42.11
C PRO A 4 -79.76 12.04 -41.26
N ARG A 5 -78.62 11.38 -41.07
CA ARG A 5 -77.43 11.79 -40.33
C ARG A 5 -76.67 12.84 -41.15
N HIS A 6 -76.74 14.11 -40.75
CA HIS A 6 -75.96 15.17 -41.39
C HIS A 6 -74.49 15.03 -41.01
N GLU A 7 -73.71 14.59 -41.99
CA GLU A 7 -72.27 14.43 -41.96
C GLU A 7 -71.61 15.82 -42.02
N GLN A 8 -71.06 16.27 -40.88
CA GLN A 8 -70.25 17.48 -40.83
C GLN A 8 -68.88 17.17 -41.45
N HIS A 9 -68.68 17.64 -42.68
CA HIS A 9 -67.36 17.71 -43.32
C HIS A 9 -66.40 18.47 -42.39
N ARG A 10 -65.50 17.74 -41.72
CA ARG A 10 -64.35 18.33 -41.05
C ARG A 10 -63.32 18.65 -42.12
N GLU A 11 -63.04 19.93 -42.32
CA GLU A 11 -61.86 20.35 -43.08
C GLU A 11 -60.62 19.82 -42.34
N ILE A 12 -59.99 18.79 -42.91
CA ILE A 12 -58.73 18.24 -42.41
C ILE A 12 -57.66 19.26 -42.80
N ILE A 13 -57.31 20.14 -41.86
CA ILE A 13 -56.18 21.05 -42.00
C ILE A 13 -54.91 20.21 -41.84
N ASP A 14 -54.23 19.95 -42.95
CA ASP A 14 -52.98 19.22 -42.97
C ASP A 14 -51.82 20.13 -42.53
N LEU A 15 -51.39 19.98 -41.27
CA LEU A 15 -50.34 20.81 -40.66
C LEU A 15 -48.97 20.67 -41.32
N TYR A 16 -48.74 19.61 -42.11
CA TYR A 16 -47.44 19.32 -42.70
C TYR A 16 -47.37 19.62 -44.19
N LYS A 17 -48.43 20.22 -44.75
CA LYS A 17 -48.41 20.66 -46.15
C LYS A 17 -47.42 21.83 -46.28
N PRO A 18 -46.43 21.76 -47.18
CA PRO A 18 -45.47 22.85 -47.36
C PRO A 18 -46.22 24.12 -47.75
N LEU A 19 -45.98 25.21 -47.01
CA LEU A 19 -46.58 26.51 -47.27
C LEU A 19 -46.31 26.91 -48.72
N ALA A 20 -47.35 27.30 -49.46
CA ALA A 20 -47.20 27.77 -50.82
C ALA A 20 -46.19 28.93 -50.84
N ALA A 21 -45.04 28.70 -51.48
CA ALA A 21 -43.97 29.68 -51.54
C ALA A 21 -44.38 30.80 -52.50
N GLU A 22 -45.08 31.83 -52.00
CA GLU A 22 -45.27 33.09 -52.72
C GLU A 22 -43.90 33.76 -52.88
N LYS A 23 -43.21 33.47 -53.99
CA LYS A 23 -41.91 34.07 -54.32
C LYS A 23 -42.05 35.60 -54.35
N ASN A 24 -41.17 36.27 -53.60
CA ASN A 24 -41.01 37.72 -53.50
C ASN A 24 -42.05 38.50 -52.69
N ARG A 25 -42.81 37.84 -51.80
CA ARG A 25 -43.58 38.58 -50.79
C ARG A 25 -42.70 38.91 -49.59
N ARG A 26 -42.13 40.12 -49.56
CA ARG A 26 -41.37 40.63 -48.41
C ARG A 26 -42.36 40.99 -47.31
N LEU A 27 -42.47 40.16 -46.27
CA LEU A 27 -43.27 40.47 -45.09
C LEU A 27 -42.65 41.68 -44.38
N VAL A 28 -43.30 42.83 -44.47
CA VAL A 28 -42.96 44.00 -43.66
C VAL A 28 -43.63 43.79 -42.30
N LEU A 29 -42.85 43.32 -41.34
CA LEU A 29 -43.28 43.24 -39.94
C LEU A 29 -43.33 44.67 -39.39
N SER A 30 -44.45 45.36 -39.54
CA SER A 30 -44.67 46.63 -38.85
C SER A 30 -44.96 46.33 -37.38
N SER A 31 -44.11 46.79 -36.48
CA SER A 31 -44.30 46.67 -35.03
C SER A 31 -45.31 47.69 -34.51
N GLY A 32 -46.48 47.79 -35.16
CA GLY A 32 -47.55 48.68 -34.74
C GLY A 32 -48.15 48.28 -33.39
N ALA A 33 -47.96 47.03 -32.98
CA ALA A 33 -48.27 46.54 -31.64
C ALA A 33 -47.04 45.83 -31.04
N PRO A 34 -46.66 46.12 -29.78
CA PRO A 34 -45.59 45.39 -29.11
C PRO A 34 -46.03 43.92 -28.94
N PHE A 35 -45.32 43.00 -29.60
CA PHE A 35 -45.62 41.56 -29.57
C PHE A 35 -45.63 40.98 -28.15
N THR A 36 -44.80 41.51 -27.25
CA THR A 36 -44.60 41.03 -25.89
C THR A 36 -45.82 41.16 -24.97
N PRO A 37 -46.51 42.30 -24.82
CA PRO A 37 -47.73 42.39 -24.04
C PRO A 37 -48.87 41.55 -24.64
N THR A 38 -49.07 41.57 -25.96
CA THR A 38 -50.14 40.80 -26.60
C THR A 38 -49.95 39.29 -26.40
N TYR A 39 -48.73 38.79 -26.59
CA TYR A 39 -48.41 37.38 -26.40
C TYR A 39 -48.57 36.96 -24.94
N VAL A 40 -48.01 37.71 -23.98
CA VAL A 40 -48.09 37.35 -22.57
C VAL A 40 -49.54 37.40 -22.07
N GLN A 41 -50.31 38.44 -22.44
CA GLN A 41 -51.72 38.58 -22.04
C GLN A 41 -52.60 37.44 -22.59
N SER A 42 -52.37 37.00 -23.84
CA SER A 42 -53.14 35.91 -24.45
C SER A 42 -52.87 34.54 -23.83
N GLN A 43 -51.67 34.30 -23.29
CA GLN A 43 -51.30 33.03 -22.66
C GLN A 43 -51.71 32.95 -21.19
N THR A 44 -51.99 34.08 -20.53
CA THR A 44 -52.43 34.12 -19.14
C THR A 44 -53.94 33.94 -19.01
N ARG A 45 -54.38 32.86 -18.34
CA ARG A 45 -55.79 32.59 -18.05
C ARG A 45 -56.21 33.23 -16.71
N VAL A 46 -56.18 34.56 -16.63
CA VAL A 46 -56.53 35.33 -15.43
C VAL A 46 -57.57 36.39 -15.81
N PRO A 47 -58.56 36.73 -14.95
CA PRO A 47 -59.63 37.67 -15.29
C PRO A 47 -59.18 39.08 -15.70
N ASP A 48 -57.99 39.53 -15.28
CA ASP A 48 -57.38 40.76 -15.78
C ASP A 48 -55.88 40.56 -16.12
N PRO A 49 -55.55 40.27 -17.39
CA PRO A 49 -54.18 40.01 -17.81
C PRO A 49 -53.36 41.30 -18.00
N ALA A 50 -54.02 42.46 -18.18
CA ALA A 50 -53.34 43.71 -18.48
C ALA A 50 -52.63 44.29 -17.24
N SER A 51 -53.32 44.38 -16.11
CA SER A 51 -52.73 44.86 -14.84
C SER A 51 -51.62 43.94 -14.32
N LEU A 52 -51.74 42.64 -14.58
CA LEU A 52 -50.77 41.64 -14.16
C LEU A 52 -49.46 41.76 -14.97
N TYR A 53 -49.55 42.00 -16.28
CA TYR A 53 -48.39 42.29 -17.11
C TYR A 53 -47.66 43.55 -16.64
N GLU A 54 -48.39 44.64 -16.36
CA GLU A 54 -47.78 45.90 -15.92
C GLU A 54 -47.09 45.79 -14.56
N SER A 55 -47.67 45.06 -13.61
CA SER A 55 -47.11 44.95 -12.25
C SER A 55 -45.95 43.95 -12.12
N ARG A 56 -45.99 42.85 -12.88
CA ARG A 56 -45.07 41.70 -12.71
C ARG A 56 -44.03 41.55 -13.81
N VAL A 57 -44.30 42.03 -15.03
CA VAL A 57 -43.47 41.73 -16.21
C VAL A 57 -42.86 42.99 -16.80
N LYS A 58 -43.65 44.06 -17.01
CA LYS A 58 -43.20 45.32 -17.59
C LYS A 58 -42.10 45.95 -16.72
N GLY A 59 -40.89 46.09 -17.27
CA GLY A 59 -39.76 46.72 -16.60
C GLY A 59 -38.99 45.84 -15.60
N ARG A 60 -39.34 44.56 -15.42
CA ARG A 60 -38.58 43.64 -14.56
C ARG A 60 -37.61 42.78 -15.37
N HIS A 61 -36.38 42.67 -14.90
CA HIS A 61 -35.38 41.77 -15.47
C HIS A 61 -35.61 40.34 -14.93
N VAL A 62 -35.97 39.42 -15.83
CA VAL A 62 -36.12 38.00 -15.51
C VAL A 62 -34.89 37.25 -16.03
N ALA A 63 -34.15 36.62 -15.12
CA ALA A 63 -33.04 35.75 -15.50
C ALA A 63 -33.59 34.49 -16.16
N LEU A 64 -33.28 34.29 -17.45
CA LEU A 64 -33.75 33.14 -18.23
C LEU A 64 -33.06 31.83 -17.85
N ALA A 65 -31.95 31.90 -17.12
CA ALA A 65 -31.20 30.75 -16.66
C ALA A 65 -31.37 30.56 -15.14
N ASN A 66 -31.76 29.37 -14.73
CA ASN A 66 -31.73 28.95 -13.33
C ASN A 66 -30.28 28.56 -12.98
N PRO A 67 -29.54 29.31 -12.13
CA PRO A 67 -28.17 28.94 -11.79
C PRO A 67 -28.17 27.60 -11.07
N VAL A 68 -27.45 26.62 -11.64
CA VAL A 68 -27.36 25.26 -11.10
C VAL A 68 -26.73 25.35 -9.71
N LYS A 69 -27.51 25.11 -8.65
CA LYS A 69 -26.97 24.89 -7.32
C LYS A 69 -26.13 23.62 -7.38
N GLU A 70 -24.80 23.77 -7.46
CA GLU A 70 -23.89 22.65 -7.24
C GLU A 70 -24.26 21.99 -5.91
N SER A 71 -24.58 20.70 -5.96
CA SER A 71 -25.01 19.96 -4.78
C SER A 71 -23.91 20.05 -3.72
N THR A 72 -24.30 20.41 -2.49
CA THR A 72 -23.37 20.58 -1.34
C THR A 72 -22.48 19.35 -1.09
N THR A 73 -22.86 18.19 -1.62
CA THR A 73 -22.11 16.94 -1.62
C THR A 73 -20.87 16.97 -2.51
N ASN A 74 -20.94 17.57 -3.72
CA ASN A 74 -19.81 17.69 -4.63
C ASN A 74 -18.76 18.69 -4.10
N ALA A 75 -19.21 19.80 -3.50
CA ALA A 75 -18.34 20.76 -2.82
C ALA A 75 -17.63 20.16 -1.58
N LYS A 76 -18.32 19.31 -0.80
CA LYS A 76 -17.71 18.59 0.33
C LYS A 76 -16.67 17.56 -0.13
N LYS A 77 -16.96 16.79 -1.20
CA LYS A 77 -16.02 15.81 -1.76
C LYS A 77 -14.77 16.48 -2.33
N SER A 78 -14.90 17.59 -3.04
CA SER A 78 -13.74 18.32 -3.59
C SER A 78 -12.86 18.92 -2.49
N LYS A 79 -13.47 19.45 -1.42
CA LYS A 79 -12.74 19.98 -0.26
C LYS A 79 -11.98 18.88 0.50
N LYS A 80 -12.57 17.70 0.67
CA LYS A 80 -11.91 16.54 1.27
C LYS A 80 -10.73 16.05 0.41
N LYS A 81 -10.90 15.94 -0.91
CA LYS A 81 -9.83 15.56 -1.84
C LYS A 81 -8.66 16.55 -1.81
N ARG A 82 -8.93 17.86 -1.70
CA ARG A 82 -7.90 18.89 -1.53
C ARG A 82 -7.12 18.70 -0.22
N SER A 83 -7.83 18.53 0.90
CA SER A 83 -7.21 18.29 2.23
C SER A 83 -6.33 17.04 2.24
N ASP A 84 -6.80 15.92 1.67
CA ASP A 84 -6.02 14.69 1.59
C ASP A 84 -4.78 14.87 0.71
N SER A 85 -4.90 15.58 -0.42
CA SER A 85 -3.75 15.88 -1.29
C SER A 85 -2.72 16.78 -0.62
N GLU A 86 -3.15 17.75 0.20
CA GLU A 86 -2.26 18.61 0.98
C GLU A 86 -1.56 17.84 2.09
N ARG A 87 -2.27 16.90 2.75
CA ARG A 87 -1.68 16.03 3.77
C ARG A 87 -0.60 15.14 3.18
N ILE A 88 -0.84 14.53 2.01
CA ILE A 88 0.15 13.73 1.29
C ILE A 88 1.38 14.58 0.95
N LYS A 89 1.18 15.79 0.38
CA LYS A 89 2.29 16.72 0.07
C LYS A 89 3.10 17.14 1.30
N ARG A 90 2.46 17.33 2.46
CA ARG A 90 3.16 17.65 3.73
C ARG A 90 4.03 16.48 4.19
N VAL A 91 3.51 15.25 4.12
CA VAL A 91 4.27 14.03 4.46
C VAL A 91 5.45 13.84 3.52
N GLU A 92 5.25 13.98 2.20
CA GLU A 92 6.33 13.89 1.22
C GLU A 92 7.41 14.95 1.44
N LYS A 93 7.02 16.20 1.73
CA LYS A 93 7.97 17.29 2.03
C LYS A 93 8.75 17.04 3.32
N ALA A 94 8.13 16.46 4.34
CA ALA A 94 8.81 16.04 5.57
C ALA A 94 9.80 14.90 5.29
N LEU A 95 9.41 13.91 4.47
CA LEU A 95 10.28 12.81 4.04
C LEU A 95 11.46 13.30 3.17
N ALA A 96 11.24 14.32 2.33
CA ALA A 96 12.25 14.95 1.50
C ALA A 96 13.25 15.78 2.31
N ARG A 97 12.78 16.49 3.36
CA ARG A 97 13.65 17.21 4.30
C ARG A 97 14.51 16.26 5.14
N GLY A 98 13.99 15.09 5.50
CA GLY A 98 14.78 14.01 6.13
C GLY A 98 15.72 13.25 5.18
N LYS A 99 15.61 13.48 3.85
CA LYS A 99 16.46 12.84 2.83
C LYS A 99 17.80 13.53 2.59
N GLY A 100 18.01 14.73 3.15
CA GLY A 100 19.22 15.54 2.92
C GLY A 100 20.55 14.92 3.39
N LYS A 101 20.49 13.81 4.13
CA LYS A 101 21.64 12.97 4.48
C LYS A 101 21.26 11.48 4.48
N LYS A 102 20.57 10.98 3.44
CA LYS A 102 20.53 9.53 3.20
C LYS A 102 21.91 9.07 2.71
N GLY A 103 22.87 9.03 3.62
CA GLY A 103 24.03 8.17 3.46
C GLY A 103 23.48 6.77 3.28
N GLY A 104 23.42 6.30 2.03
CA GLY A 104 23.16 4.89 1.77
C GLY A 104 24.12 4.10 2.64
N TRP A 105 23.62 3.15 3.41
CA TRP A 105 24.44 2.31 4.28
C TRP A 105 25.44 1.56 3.39
N ARG A 106 26.63 2.15 3.19
CA ARG A 106 27.71 1.63 2.37
C ARG A 106 28.79 1.24 3.35
N ILE A 107 29.03 -0.06 3.45
CA ILE A 107 30.21 -0.55 4.13
C ILE A 107 31.39 -0.26 3.21
N GLU A 108 32.51 0.17 3.77
CA GLU A 108 33.75 0.30 3.01
C GLU A 108 34.19 -1.08 2.54
N LYS A 109 34.60 -1.20 1.26
CA LYS A 109 34.98 -2.49 0.67
C LYS A 109 36.04 -3.25 1.47
N ALA A 110 36.92 -2.55 2.19
CA ALA A 110 37.95 -3.16 3.05
C ALA A 110 37.37 -3.96 4.24
N VAL A 111 36.15 -3.62 4.67
CA VAL A 111 35.44 -4.21 5.81
C VAL A 111 34.40 -5.25 5.35
N GLU A 112 34.21 -5.45 4.04
CA GLU A 112 33.30 -6.47 3.48
C GLU A 112 33.88 -7.89 3.56
N ARG A 113 34.48 -8.25 4.69
CA ARG A 113 35.01 -9.59 4.96
C ARG A 113 34.05 -10.39 5.84
N PHE A 114 33.69 -11.59 5.40
CA PHE A 114 32.74 -12.47 6.08
C PHE A 114 33.16 -12.76 7.52
N ASP A 115 34.46 -13.01 7.72
CA ASP A 115 35.06 -13.35 9.01
C ASP A 115 34.82 -12.29 10.08
N LEU A 116 34.80 -11.00 9.69
CA LEU A 116 34.54 -9.88 10.60
C LEU A 116 33.11 -9.89 11.17
N PHE A 117 32.18 -10.60 10.51
CA PHE A 117 30.78 -10.71 10.92
C PHE A 117 30.46 -12.04 11.61
N ILE A 118 31.42 -12.95 11.78
CA ILE A 118 31.21 -14.17 12.58
C ILE A 118 30.86 -13.84 14.04
N PRO A 119 31.52 -12.88 14.72
CA PRO A 119 31.13 -12.52 16.09
C PRO A 119 29.67 -12.06 16.20
N LEU A 120 29.16 -11.35 15.18
CA LEU A 120 27.75 -10.96 15.11
C LEU A 120 26.83 -12.19 15.01
N HIS A 121 27.21 -13.19 14.20
CA HIS A 121 26.46 -14.43 14.10
C HIS A 121 26.49 -15.23 15.42
N ARG A 122 27.61 -15.25 16.12
CA ARG A 122 27.74 -15.90 17.45
C ARG A 122 26.82 -15.25 18.48
N LEU A 123 26.74 -13.93 18.51
CA LEU A 123 25.79 -13.20 19.36
C LEU A 123 24.35 -13.60 19.03
N TRP A 124 24.02 -13.68 17.75
CA TRP A 124 22.68 -14.09 17.29
C TRP A 124 22.34 -15.53 17.68
N MET A 125 23.30 -16.47 17.62
CA MET A 125 23.10 -17.85 18.10
C MET A 125 22.81 -17.89 19.61
N GLY A 126 23.50 -17.08 20.42
CA GLY A 126 23.25 -16.95 21.85
C GLY A 126 21.85 -16.41 22.13
N TYR A 127 21.47 -15.33 21.43
CA TYR A 127 20.11 -14.77 21.48
C TYR A 127 19.04 -15.81 21.13
N MET A 128 19.22 -16.58 20.06
CA MET A 128 18.25 -17.61 19.67
C MET A 128 18.18 -18.76 20.68
N SER A 129 19.29 -19.11 21.33
CA SER A 129 19.27 -20.13 22.37
C SER A 129 18.48 -19.72 23.60
N GLU A 130 18.56 -18.45 24.01
CA GLU A 130 17.74 -17.92 25.11
C GLU A 130 16.28 -17.75 24.66
N LEU A 131 16.05 -17.20 23.46
CA LEU A 131 14.70 -16.98 22.95
C LEU A 131 13.90 -18.28 22.85
N LEU A 132 14.51 -19.35 22.36
CA LEU A 132 13.86 -20.63 22.10
C LEU A 132 13.99 -21.61 23.27
N ASP A 133 14.63 -21.21 24.37
CA ASP A 133 14.87 -22.04 25.56
C ASP A 133 15.57 -23.36 25.19
N LEU A 134 16.62 -23.30 24.37
CA LEU A 134 17.28 -24.49 23.83
C LEU A 134 18.03 -25.28 24.91
N PRO A 135 18.03 -26.63 24.86
CA PRO A 135 18.72 -27.45 25.84
C PRO A 135 20.24 -27.36 25.69
N PRO A 136 21.01 -27.52 26.79
CA PRO A 136 22.47 -27.61 26.71
C PRO A 136 22.92 -28.87 25.94
N PRO A 137 24.11 -28.86 25.32
CA PRO A 137 24.58 -29.92 24.42
C PRO A 137 24.79 -31.29 25.10
N LEU A 138 24.88 -31.32 26.44
CA LEU A 138 25.08 -32.55 27.22
C LEU A 138 23.76 -33.28 27.57
N SER A 139 22.61 -32.71 27.19
CA SER A 139 21.31 -33.37 27.37
C SER A 139 21.18 -34.50 26.35
N THR A 140 21.48 -35.73 26.76
CA THR A 140 21.45 -36.95 25.93
C THR A 140 20.06 -37.39 25.47
N SER A 141 19.01 -36.64 25.79
CA SER A 141 17.65 -36.89 25.32
C SER A 141 17.34 -36.07 24.07
N THR A 142 17.16 -36.77 22.95
CA THR A 142 16.53 -36.27 21.70
C THR A 142 15.12 -35.72 21.93
N ASP A 143 14.53 -35.94 23.11
CA ASP A 143 13.15 -35.63 23.47
C ASP A 143 12.89 -34.16 23.84
N ARG A 144 13.91 -33.29 23.81
CA ARG A 144 13.78 -31.87 24.20
C ARG A 144 13.80 -30.88 23.04
N ILE A 145 13.44 -31.30 21.82
CA ILE A 145 13.16 -30.32 20.76
C ILE A 145 11.89 -29.56 21.15
N PRO A 146 11.94 -28.22 21.34
CA PRO A 146 10.76 -27.46 21.69
C PRO A 146 9.68 -27.60 20.62
N ASN A 147 8.40 -27.53 21.03
CA ASN A 147 7.28 -27.67 20.11
C ASN A 147 7.43 -26.65 18.94
N PRO A 148 7.45 -27.11 17.66
CA PRO A 148 7.69 -26.23 16.52
C PRO A 148 6.67 -25.10 16.41
N ALA A 149 5.42 -25.32 16.80
CA ALA A 149 4.39 -24.27 16.78
C ALA A 149 4.72 -23.11 17.72
N SER A 150 5.28 -23.41 18.89
CA SER A 150 5.71 -22.39 19.86
C SER A 150 6.96 -21.64 19.38
N MET A 151 7.87 -22.34 18.70
CA MET A 151 9.07 -21.75 18.10
C MET A 151 8.69 -20.79 16.97
N HIS A 152 7.77 -21.19 16.08
CA HIS A 152 7.33 -20.34 14.96
C HIS A 152 6.76 -19.00 15.46
N ALA A 153 5.98 -19.00 16.53
CA ALA A 153 5.41 -17.78 17.10
C ALA A 153 6.49 -16.81 17.61
N LYS A 154 7.58 -17.34 18.18
CA LYS A 154 8.74 -16.57 18.62
C LYS A 154 9.58 -16.08 17.42
N LEU A 155 9.89 -16.97 16.48
CA LEU A 155 10.71 -16.68 15.29
C LEU A 155 10.12 -15.60 14.39
N VAL A 156 8.79 -15.58 14.21
CA VAL A 156 8.10 -14.56 13.40
C VAL A 156 8.35 -13.14 13.93
N LYS A 157 8.52 -12.97 15.24
CA LYS A 157 8.78 -11.68 15.89
C LYS A 157 10.25 -11.41 16.15
N ALA A 158 11.08 -12.43 16.04
CA ALA A 158 12.49 -12.37 16.38
C ALA A 158 13.26 -11.44 15.43
N ASP A 159 14.39 -10.95 15.94
CA ASP A 159 15.36 -10.27 15.11
C ASP A 159 16.19 -11.26 14.28
N LEU A 160 16.45 -10.89 13.02
CA LEU A 160 17.20 -11.68 12.05
C LEU A 160 18.55 -11.03 11.68
N HIS A 161 18.93 -9.90 12.27
CA HIS A 161 20.29 -9.37 12.12
C HIS A 161 21.30 -10.35 12.73
N GLY A 162 22.33 -10.73 11.97
CA GLY A 162 23.29 -11.76 12.36
C GLY A 162 22.84 -13.20 12.07
N SER A 163 21.60 -13.41 11.63
CA SER A 163 21.14 -14.74 11.20
C SER A 163 21.85 -15.20 9.93
N LEU A 164 22.02 -16.51 9.77
CA LEU A 164 22.49 -17.11 8.53
C LEU A 164 21.29 -17.59 7.71
N LEU A 165 21.10 -16.97 6.54
CA LEU A 165 20.01 -17.27 5.62
C LEU A 165 20.55 -17.84 4.31
N THR A 166 19.84 -18.83 3.78
CA THR A 166 20.08 -19.39 2.44
C THR A 166 18.82 -19.25 1.59
N VAL A 167 18.93 -18.80 0.35
CA VAL A 167 17.79 -18.76 -0.57
C VAL A 167 17.51 -20.17 -1.07
N ARG A 168 16.40 -20.76 -0.66
CA ARG A 168 16.00 -22.11 -1.06
C ARG A 168 15.33 -22.10 -2.43
N GLN A 169 14.40 -21.18 -2.64
CA GLN A 169 13.69 -21.00 -3.90
C GLN A 169 13.42 -19.52 -4.12
N SER A 170 13.45 -19.09 -5.38
CA SER A 170 13.09 -17.73 -5.77
C SER A 170 12.60 -17.75 -7.21
N ARG A 171 11.70 -16.84 -7.55
CA ARG A 171 11.31 -16.59 -8.94
C ARG A 171 12.51 -16.22 -9.81
N ASN A 172 13.55 -15.62 -9.22
CA ASN A 172 14.81 -15.38 -9.90
C ASN A 172 15.81 -16.51 -9.59
N PRO A 173 16.09 -17.42 -10.55
CA PRO A 173 16.96 -18.58 -10.31
C PRO A 173 18.39 -18.19 -9.93
N CYS A 174 18.88 -17.02 -10.34
CA CYS A 174 20.23 -16.55 -10.00
C CYS A 174 20.41 -16.23 -8.51
N LEU A 175 19.31 -16.10 -7.75
CA LEU A 175 19.35 -15.88 -6.31
C LEU A 175 19.37 -17.20 -5.53
N VAL A 176 18.95 -18.30 -6.14
CA VAL A 176 18.85 -19.61 -5.48
C VAL A 176 20.24 -20.09 -5.06
N GLY A 177 20.35 -20.60 -3.83
CA GLY A 177 21.61 -21.06 -3.26
C GLY A 177 22.49 -19.94 -2.67
N LEU A 178 22.12 -18.66 -2.81
CA LEU A 178 22.83 -17.59 -2.10
C LEU A 178 22.67 -17.76 -0.60
N SER A 179 23.80 -17.91 0.10
CA SER A 179 23.87 -18.07 1.54
C SER A 179 24.77 -17.01 2.17
N GLY A 180 24.38 -16.49 3.34
CA GLY A 180 25.16 -15.49 4.04
C GLY A 180 24.56 -15.01 5.35
N ILE A 181 25.36 -14.25 6.09
CA ILE A 181 24.96 -13.61 7.35
C ILE A 181 24.20 -12.32 7.01
N VAL A 182 23.00 -12.14 7.58
CA VAL A 182 22.20 -10.92 7.42
C VAL A 182 22.85 -9.79 8.19
N LEU A 183 23.29 -8.77 7.47
CA LEU A 183 23.85 -7.56 8.05
C LEU A 183 22.79 -6.51 8.36
N TYR A 184 21.83 -6.38 7.44
CA TYR A 184 20.79 -5.38 7.53
C TYR A 184 19.49 -5.93 6.95
N GLU A 185 18.43 -5.79 7.72
CA GLU A 185 17.08 -6.11 7.28
C GLU A 185 16.30 -4.84 6.93
N SER A 186 15.86 -4.75 5.68
CA SER A 186 14.91 -3.74 5.23
C SER A 186 13.49 -4.32 5.18
N GLU A 187 12.52 -3.46 4.88
CA GLU A 187 11.13 -3.88 4.68
C GLU A 187 11.03 -4.99 3.63
N ASN A 188 11.65 -4.81 2.47
CA ASN A 188 11.44 -5.67 1.29
C ASN A 188 12.65 -6.53 0.90
N ALA A 189 13.78 -6.39 1.59
CA ALA A 189 15.02 -7.07 1.21
C ALA A 189 15.94 -7.32 2.41
N PHE A 190 16.74 -8.37 2.30
CA PHE A 190 17.87 -8.65 3.19
C PHE A 190 19.17 -8.22 2.54
N ARG A 191 20.07 -7.60 3.30
CA ARG A 191 21.46 -7.42 2.88
C ARG A 191 22.30 -8.44 3.61
N THR A 192 22.86 -9.37 2.87
CA THR A 192 23.63 -10.48 3.40
C THR A 192 25.07 -10.40 2.92
N ILE A 193 26.02 -10.78 3.78
CA ILE A 193 27.40 -11.01 3.36
C ILE A 193 27.60 -12.50 3.08
N THR A 194 28.09 -12.81 1.88
CA THR A 194 28.39 -14.18 1.47
C THR A 194 29.79 -14.59 1.92
N LYS A 195 30.05 -15.91 1.98
CA LYS A 195 31.40 -16.46 2.20
C LYS A 195 32.43 -16.00 1.16
N ALA A 196 31.97 -15.51 0.00
CA ALA A 196 32.81 -14.92 -1.04
C ALA A 196 33.18 -13.44 -0.76
N ASN A 197 32.98 -12.93 0.46
CA ASN A 197 33.27 -11.55 0.87
C ASN A 197 32.55 -10.51 0.01
N GLN A 198 31.29 -10.79 -0.32
CA GLN A 198 30.45 -9.89 -1.11
C GLN A 198 29.13 -9.62 -0.39
N ILE A 199 28.76 -8.35 -0.31
CA ILE A 199 27.44 -7.96 0.17
C ILE A 199 26.43 -8.07 -0.97
N LYS A 200 25.41 -8.90 -0.78
CA LYS A 200 24.31 -9.07 -1.73
C LYS A 200 23.00 -8.56 -1.12
N LEU A 201 22.20 -7.88 -1.93
CA LEU A 201 20.85 -7.45 -1.58
C LEU A 201 19.87 -8.47 -2.17
N ILE A 202 19.18 -9.22 -1.32
CA ILE A 202 18.25 -10.27 -1.71
C ILE A 202 16.82 -9.80 -1.44
N PRO A 203 15.96 -9.65 -2.45
CA PRO A 203 14.56 -9.28 -2.26
C PRO A 203 13.78 -10.38 -1.54
N LYS A 204 12.92 -10.00 -0.60
CA LYS A 204 12.04 -10.92 0.12
C LYS A 204 10.88 -11.41 -0.75
N GLN A 205 10.42 -10.55 -1.66
CA GLN A 205 9.31 -10.89 -2.53
C GLN A 205 9.67 -12.07 -3.44
N ASN A 206 8.75 -13.00 -3.62
CA ASN A 206 8.82 -14.22 -4.42
C ASN A 206 10.08 -15.04 -4.14
N SER A 207 10.47 -15.11 -2.87
CA SER A 207 11.62 -15.88 -2.41
C SER A 207 11.29 -16.61 -1.10
N ILE A 208 11.74 -17.85 -1.01
CA ILE A 208 11.72 -18.68 0.20
C ILE A 208 13.16 -18.81 0.70
N PHE A 209 13.35 -18.49 1.97
CA PHE A 209 14.63 -18.57 2.64
C PHE A 209 14.63 -19.73 3.64
N THR A 210 15.76 -20.38 3.80
CA THR A 210 16.02 -21.30 4.91
C THR A 210 16.80 -20.54 5.98
N LEU A 211 16.26 -20.53 7.19
CA LEU A 211 16.90 -20.01 8.40
C LEU A 211 17.50 -21.18 9.18
N ALA A 212 18.81 -21.13 9.42
CA ALA A 212 19.50 -22.11 10.26
C ALA A 212 19.56 -21.63 11.71
N VAL A 213 19.04 -22.42 12.64
CA VAL A 213 19.01 -22.15 14.09
C VAL A 213 19.75 -23.27 14.82
N PRO A 214 20.61 -23.00 15.81
CA PRO A 214 21.28 -24.05 16.56
C PRO A 214 20.29 -25.04 17.20
N LEU A 215 20.63 -26.33 17.25
CA LEU A 215 19.80 -27.33 17.95
C LEU A 215 19.96 -27.24 19.48
N HIS A 216 21.18 -26.95 19.92
CA HIS A 216 21.55 -26.85 21.33
C HIS A 216 21.93 -25.42 21.70
N SER A 217 21.80 -25.09 22.98
CA SER A 217 22.24 -23.81 23.51
C SER A 217 23.74 -23.62 23.27
N THR A 218 24.08 -22.45 22.73
CA THR A 218 25.47 -22.05 22.46
C THR A 218 26.08 -21.24 23.60
N LEU A 219 25.26 -20.89 24.60
CA LEU A 219 25.71 -20.22 25.81
C LEU A 219 26.44 -21.23 26.68
N ALA A 220 27.60 -20.84 27.20
CA ALA A 220 28.28 -21.62 28.23
C ALA A 220 27.33 -21.77 29.42
N PRO A 221 27.25 -22.96 30.06
CA PRO A 221 26.44 -23.14 31.26
C PRO A 221 27.01 -22.23 32.35
N SER A 222 26.33 -21.11 32.58
CA SER A 222 26.70 -20.13 33.59
C SER A 222 26.54 -20.75 34.97
N SER A 223 27.67 -21.03 35.61
CA SER A 223 27.74 -21.08 37.07
C SER A 223 27.23 -19.72 37.58
N ALA A 224 26.31 -19.74 38.54
CA ALA A 224 25.60 -18.58 39.04
C ALA A 224 26.53 -17.38 39.38
N GLY A 225 26.20 -16.20 38.85
CA GLY A 225 26.62 -14.91 39.39
C GLY A 225 27.98 -14.36 38.91
N ALA A 226 28.00 -13.74 37.73
CA ALA A 226 28.97 -12.68 37.47
C ALA A 226 28.33 -11.65 36.52
N GLN A 227 28.11 -10.46 37.04
CA GLN A 227 27.70 -9.29 36.28
C GLN A 227 28.80 -8.98 35.24
N THR A 228 28.35 -8.52 34.07
CA THR A 228 29.13 -8.00 32.95
C THR A 228 30.34 -7.15 33.39
N PRO A 229 31.46 -7.21 32.65
CA PRO A 229 31.52 -6.38 31.45
C PRO A 229 32.01 -7.13 30.21
N LEU A 230 31.39 -6.74 29.09
CA LEU A 230 31.94 -6.68 27.72
C LEU A 230 33.13 -7.61 27.41
N PRO A 231 33.01 -8.53 26.42
CA PRO A 231 34.15 -9.34 26.00
C PRO A 231 35.24 -8.41 25.47
N THR A 232 36.35 -8.36 26.19
CA THR A 232 37.58 -7.71 25.73
C THR A 232 38.11 -8.58 24.57
N PRO A 233 38.49 -8.03 23.41
CA PRO A 233 38.99 -8.83 22.30
C PRO A 233 40.42 -9.29 22.65
N SER A 234 40.52 -10.42 23.35
CA SER A 234 41.78 -11.15 23.46
C SER A 234 42.05 -11.80 22.10
N HIS A 235 43.01 -11.24 21.36
CA HIS A 235 43.60 -11.80 20.15
C HIS A 235 44.35 -13.10 20.47
N ALA A 236 43.61 -14.18 20.66
CA ALA A 236 44.12 -15.54 20.59
C ALA A 236 43.32 -16.24 19.50
N GLU A 237 43.86 -16.23 18.29
CA GLU A 237 43.29 -16.90 17.12
C GLU A 237 43.20 -18.40 17.42
N SER A 238 42.02 -18.84 17.84
CA SER A 238 41.67 -20.24 17.90
C SER A 238 40.69 -20.52 16.76
N ASP A 239 40.89 -21.62 16.06
CA ASP A 239 40.09 -22.10 14.91
C ASP A 239 38.57 -22.20 15.21
N ALA A 240 38.20 -22.14 16.50
CA ALA A 240 36.83 -22.03 16.98
C ALA A 240 36.13 -20.70 16.57
N ASP A 241 36.88 -19.66 16.21
CA ASP A 241 36.36 -18.31 16.01
C ASP A 241 35.64 -18.08 14.68
N LEU A 242 35.83 -18.95 13.68
CA LEU A 242 35.17 -18.87 12.37
C LEU A 242 33.98 -19.84 12.22
N THR A 243 33.62 -20.56 13.27
CA THR A 243 32.53 -21.55 13.21
C THR A 243 31.16 -20.90 13.08
N THR A 244 30.35 -21.41 12.16
CA THR A 244 28.97 -20.98 11.90
C THR A 244 27.96 -22.01 12.43
N VAL A 245 26.67 -21.65 12.45
CA VAL A 245 25.59 -22.57 12.82
C VAL A 245 25.55 -23.84 11.96
N LEU A 246 26.01 -23.78 10.71
CA LEU A 246 26.00 -24.93 9.79
C LEU A 246 27.03 -26.01 10.16
N ASP A 247 28.06 -25.65 10.94
CA ASP A 247 29.13 -26.57 11.34
C ASP A 247 28.75 -27.40 12.58
N LYS A 248 27.59 -27.11 13.17
CA LYS A 248 27.03 -27.73 14.39
C LYS A 248 25.66 -28.31 14.08
N PRO A 249 25.09 -29.22 14.90
CA PRO A 249 23.71 -29.66 14.71
C PRO A 249 22.74 -28.46 14.79
N TYR A 250 21.88 -28.32 13.78
CA TYR A 250 21.00 -27.18 13.62
C TYR A 250 19.61 -27.60 13.12
N LEU A 251 18.63 -26.74 13.36
CA LEU A 251 17.27 -26.79 12.87
C LEU A 251 17.11 -25.85 11.68
N GLU A 252 16.35 -26.28 10.67
CA GLU A 252 16.03 -25.47 9.50
C GLU A 252 14.56 -25.03 9.53
N PHE A 253 14.35 -23.72 9.36
CA PHE A 253 13.03 -23.13 9.24
C PHE A 253 12.86 -22.46 7.88
N GLU A 254 11.75 -22.74 7.21
CA GLU A 254 11.38 -22.05 5.97
C GLU A 254 10.72 -20.70 6.28
N LEU A 255 11.28 -19.64 5.69
CA LEU A 255 10.76 -18.29 5.75
C LEU A 255 10.24 -17.89 4.37
N TYR A 256 8.92 -17.73 4.27
CA TYR A 256 8.24 -17.22 3.09
C TYR A 256 8.36 -15.70 3.02
N GLY A 257 9.25 -15.20 2.16
CA GLY A 257 9.62 -13.79 2.14
C GLY A 257 8.47 -12.84 1.83
N ASN A 258 7.47 -13.27 1.02
CA ASN A 258 6.25 -12.51 0.74
C ASN A 258 5.47 -12.12 2.01
N GLN A 259 5.49 -12.96 3.05
CA GLN A 259 4.85 -12.69 4.33
C GLN A 259 5.75 -11.94 5.31
N PHE A 260 7.01 -11.74 4.93
CA PHE A 260 8.05 -11.13 5.74
C PHE A 260 8.49 -9.75 5.24
N CYS A 261 7.70 -9.15 4.33
CA CYS A 261 7.89 -7.80 3.78
C CYS A 261 7.56 -6.69 4.80
N TYR A 262 8.18 -6.75 5.98
CA TYR A 262 8.09 -5.76 7.05
C TYR A 262 9.48 -5.55 7.66
N ARG A 263 9.69 -4.38 8.26
CA ARG A 263 10.91 -4.13 9.04
C ARG A 263 10.89 -4.93 10.35
N SER A 264 12.05 -5.27 10.87
CA SER A 264 12.18 -6.06 12.12
C SER A 264 11.46 -5.39 13.29
N ALA A 265 11.62 -4.08 13.45
CA ALA A 265 10.93 -3.31 14.49
C ALA A 265 9.40 -3.33 14.36
N GLU A 266 8.87 -3.44 13.15
CA GLU A 266 7.42 -3.48 12.92
C GLU A 266 6.84 -4.87 13.15
N ARG A 267 7.64 -5.94 13.00
CA ARG A 267 7.18 -7.32 13.21
C ARG A 267 6.78 -7.59 14.66
N ALA A 268 7.55 -7.10 15.62
CA ALA A 268 7.34 -7.40 17.04
C ALA A 268 5.91 -7.03 17.52
N GLY A 269 5.38 -5.89 17.07
CA GLY A 269 4.04 -5.42 17.40
C GLY A 269 2.93 -5.87 16.44
N ARG A 270 3.26 -6.59 15.36
CA ARG A 270 2.29 -6.94 14.31
C ARG A 270 1.52 -8.19 14.66
N LYS A 271 0.21 -8.15 14.43
CA LYS A 271 -0.65 -9.35 14.41
C LYS A 271 -0.54 -10.01 13.04
N PHE A 272 0.18 -11.12 12.96
CA PHE A 272 0.29 -11.92 11.74
C PHE A 272 -1.01 -12.69 11.53
N LYS A 273 -1.54 -12.63 10.31
CA LYS A 273 -2.73 -13.38 9.87
C LYS A 273 -2.27 -14.43 8.88
N ALA A 274 -2.88 -15.61 8.94
CA ALA A 274 -2.70 -16.62 7.90
C ALA A 274 -3.10 -16.02 6.54
N LYS A 275 -2.22 -16.18 5.56
CA LYS A 275 -2.46 -15.85 4.17
C LYS A 275 -2.05 -17.06 3.35
N GLU A 276 -2.68 -17.24 2.20
CA GLU A 276 -2.38 -18.34 1.30
C GLU A 276 -0.89 -18.33 0.90
N THR A 277 -0.33 -19.53 0.81
CA THR A 277 1.02 -19.78 0.32
C THR A 277 1.06 -19.45 -1.17
N ILE A 278 2.08 -18.71 -1.59
CA ILE A 278 2.15 -18.13 -2.94
C ILE A 278 2.95 -19.04 -3.86
N GLU A 279 2.50 -19.17 -5.11
CA GLU A 279 3.26 -19.81 -6.19
C GLU A 279 4.49 -18.97 -6.55
N LEU A 280 5.66 -19.61 -6.58
CA LEU A 280 6.95 -18.99 -6.91
C LEU A 280 7.20 -18.89 -8.41
#